data_AF-A0A7S1QMI5-F1
#
_entry.id   AF-A0A7S1QMI5-F1
#
_cell.length_a   1.000
_cell.length_b   1.000
_cell.length_c   1.000
_cell.angle_alpha   90.00
_cell.angle_beta   90.00
_cell.angle_gamma   90.00
#
_symmetry.space_group_name_H-M   'P 1'
#
loop_
_entity.id
_entity.type
_entity.pdbx_description
1 polymer ?
#
loop_
_entity_poly.entity_id
_entity_poly.type
_entity_poly.pdbx_seq_one_letter_code
_entity_poly.pdbx_strand_id
1 'polypeptide(L)'
;PGDMFVNWHKATGDFVRKDDVFAVSNSTDNKTHEYTSPVTGVIVSRSPDLQPGTVIGPKLRDQAIATILPLGTVVPMKAMEGETFQQLNPRAIGGEAVEAGEVLAILKRPDGGEHHMRAPIDGMVIKQHADLESGTVIKADMEDPTIFAVHPAMGEVHLLRGNAIFSKFTVQTGQAVQME
;
A
#
# COMPACT_ATOMS: atom_id res chain seq x y z
N PRO A 1 -11.02 -6.60 30.84
CA PRO A 1 -10.89 -5.21 30.33
C PRO A 1 -10.43 -5.24 28.87
N GLY A 2 -11.19 -4.58 27.99
CA GLY A 2 -10.86 -4.44 26.56
C GLY A 2 -10.76 -2.96 26.20
N ASP A 3 -9.98 -2.65 25.18
CA ASP A 3 -9.84 -1.29 24.67
C ASP A 3 -11.05 -0.96 23.80
N MET A 4 -11.52 0.27 23.79
CA MET A 4 -12.59 0.75 22.92
C MET A 4 -11.98 1.28 21.62
N PHE A 5 -12.34 0.67 20.49
CA PHE A 5 -11.93 1.16 19.18
C PHE A 5 -12.48 2.57 18.95
N VAL A 6 -11.62 3.50 18.54
CA VAL A 6 -11.99 4.91 18.36
C VAL A 6 -12.17 5.21 16.89
N ASN A 7 -11.14 5.01 16.07
CA ASN A 7 -11.22 5.32 14.65
C ASN A 7 -10.14 4.63 13.80
N TRP A 8 -10.42 4.54 12.50
CA TRP A 8 -9.45 4.28 11.45
C TRP A 8 -8.83 5.60 10.97
N HIS A 9 -7.51 5.63 10.78
CA HIS A 9 -6.81 6.71 10.09
C HIS A 9 -6.52 6.40 8.62
N LYS A 10 -6.61 5.11 8.26
CA LYS A 10 -6.37 4.61 6.91
C LYS A 10 -7.48 3.65 6.47
N ALA A 11 -7.81 3.69 5.18
CA ALA A 11 -8.79 2.85 4.51
C ALA A 11 -8.15 1.60 3.88
N THR A 12 -9.00 0.65 3.47
CA THR A 12 -8.55 -0.41 2.56
C THR A 12 -8.14 0.23 1.23
N GLY A 13 -6.99 -0.18 0.69
CA GLY A 13 -6.34 0.44 -0.46
C GLY A 13 -5.31 1.50 -0.09
N ASP A 14 -5.29 1.98 1.15
CA ASP A 14 -4.31 2.98 1.57
C ASP A 14 -2.93 2.37 1.76
N PHE A 15 -1.92 3.13 1.34
CA PHE A 15 -0.53 2.85 1.61
C PHE A 15 -0.16 3.24 3.06
N VAL A 16 0.68 2.41 3.67
CA VAL A 16 1.27 2.62 5.00
C VAL A 16 2.76 2.32 4.96
N ARG A 17 3.57 3.13 5.65
CA ARG A 17 4.98 2.83 5.92
C ARG A 17 5.08 2.02 7.20
N LYS A 18 6.22 1.35 7.38
CA LYS A 18 6.57 0.82 8.70
C LYS A 18 6.48 1.95 9.75
N ASP A 19 5.88 1.60 10.88
CA ASP A 19 5.58 2.44 12.03
C ASP A 19 4.49 3.51 11.81
N ASP A 20 3.88 3.60 10.62
CA ASP A 20 2.72 4.48 10.38
C ASP A 20 1.50 4.02 11.18
N VAL A 21 0.88 4.95 11.91
CA VAL A 21 -0.38 4.71 12.63
C VAL A 21 -1.53 4.63 11.63
N PHE A 22 -2.27 3.51 11.64
CA PHE A 22 -3.43 3.31 10.76
C PHE A 22 -4.76 3.24 11.51
N ALA A 23 -4.75 3.07 12.84
CA ALA A 23 -5.94 3.08 13.68
C ALA A 23 -5.61 3.40 15.14
N VAL A 24 -6.63 3.72 15.93
CA VAL A 24 -6.50 4.03 17.37
C VAL A 24 -7.62 3.43 18.22
N SER A 25 -7.29 3.07 19.45
CA SER A 25 -8.24 2.67 20.50
C SER A 25 -7.93 3.34 21.84
N ASN A 26 -8.92 3.44 22.73
CA ASN A 26 -8.74 3.93 24.09
C ASN A 26 -8.97 2.82 25.10
N SER A 27 -8.04 2.65 26.03
CA SER A 27 -8.19 1.71 27.14
C SER A 27 -9.19 2.21 28.19
N THR A 28 -9.57 1.34 29.11
CA THR A 28 -10.47 1.68 30.22
C THR A 28 -9.90 2.70 31.21
N ASP A 29 -8.57 2.92 31.20
CA ASP A 29 -7.89 3.97 31.97
C ASP A 29 -7.62 5.25 31.14
N ASN A 30 -8.35 5.44 30.03
CA ASN A 30 -8.26 6.58 29.11
C ASN A 30 -6.87 6.78 28.48
N LYS A 31 -6.08 5.72 28.32
CA LYS A 31 -4.86 5.77 27.52
C LYS A 31 -5.18 5.46 26.07
N THR A 32 -4.58 6.21 25.16
CA THR A 32 -4.68 5.94 23.73
C THR A 32 -3.64 4.89 23.33
N HIS A 33 -4.10 3.86 22.64
CA HIS A 33 -3.30 2.87 21.95
C HIS A 33 -3.34 3.14 20.46
N GLU A 34 -2.16 3.19 19.85
CA GLU A 34 -1.98 3.35 18.41
C GLU A 34 -1.66 2.00 17.78
N TYR A 35 -2.34 1.69 16.68
CA TYR A 35 -2.02 0.54 15.84
C TYR A 35 -1.14 1.01 14.70
N THR A 36 0.14 0.64 14.78
CA THR A 36 1.15 0.97 13.78
C THR A 36 1.39 -0.18 12.83
N SER A 37 1.73 0.13 11.57
CA SER A 37 2.10 -0.88 10.60
C SER A 37 3.50 -1.45 10.90
N PRO A 38 3.69 -2.78 10.94
CA PRO A 38 5.02 -3.36 11.14
C PRO A 38 5.88 -3.35 9.87
N VAL A 39 5.27 -3.10 8.71
CA VAL A 39 5.90 -3.17 7.39
C VAL A 39 5.44 -2.01 6.52
N THR A 40 6.21 -1.68 5.49
CA THR A 40 5.71 -0.82 4.41
C THR A 40 4.80 -1.67 3.53
N GLY A 41 3.59 -1.20 3.25
CA GLY A 41 2.53 -2.05 2.76
C GLY A 41 1.32 -1.30 2.20
N VAL A 42 0.35 -2.07 1.73
CA VAL A 42 -1.02 -1.58 1.46
C VAL A 42 -1.98 -2.31 2.38
N ILE A 43 -2.93 -1.59 2.96
CA ILE A 43 -4.01 -2.20 3.75
C ILE A 43 -4.96 -2.90 2.77
N VAL A 44 -4.96 -4.22 2.74
CA VAL A 44 -5.81 -5.00 1.82
C VAL A 44 -7.13 -5.42 2.47
N SER A 45 -7.20 -5.43 3.80
CA SER A 45 -8.46 -5.64 4.52
C SER A 45 -8.42 -5.03 5.91
N ARG A 46 -9.59 -4.64 6.42
CA ARG A 46 -9.84 -4.22 7.80
C ARG A 46 -10.88 -5.15 8.40
N SER A 47 -10.82 -5.36 9.72
CA SER A 47 -11.86 -6.13 10.41
C SER A 47 -13.19 -5.38 10.29
N PRO A 48 -14.23 -5.98 9.68
CA PRO A 48 -15.51 -5.33 9.46
C PRO A 48 -16.27 -5.07 10.77
N ASP A 49 -15.96 -5.83 11.81
CA ASP A 49 -16.59 -5.74 13.12
C ASP A 49 -16.01 -4.60 13.98
N LEU A 50 -14.93 -3.93 13.54
CA LEU A 50 -14.31 -2.82 14.27
C LEU A 50 -14.86 -1.46 13.81
N GLN A 51 -15.91 -1.02 14.50
CA GLN A 51 -16.50 0.31 14.38
C GLN A 51 -16.21 1.16 15.63
N PRO A 52 -16.21 2.50 15.54
CA PRO A 52 -16.08 3.38 16.70
C PRO A 52 -17.04 2.98 17.84
N GLY A 53 -16.51 2.83 19.05
CA GLY A 53 -17.26 2.34 20.22
C GLY A 53 -17.25 0.83 20.42
N THR A 54 -16.71 0.05 19.47
CA THR A 54 -16.57 -1.40 19.61
C THR A 54 -15.52 -1.74 20.66
N VAL A 55 -15.85 -2.65 21.58
CA VAL A 55 -14.90 -3.14 22.58
C VAL A 55 -14.02 -4.24 21.98
N ILE A 56 -12.72 -3.99 21.91
CA ILE A 56 -11.66 -4.92 21.55
C ILE A 56 -11.42 -5.85 22.74
N GLY A 57 -12.31 -6.83 22.89
CA GLY A 57 -12.24 -7.85 23.93
C GLY A 57 -11.27 -8.99 23.61
N PRO A 58 -11.13 -9.98 24.52
CA PRO A 58 -10.23 -11.12 24.34
C PRO A 58 -10.43 -11.89 23.02
N LYS A 59 -11.68 -11.96 22.53
CA LYS A 59 -12.01 -12.62 21.25
C LYS A 59 -11.47 -11.91 20.01
N LEU A 60 -11.28 -10.59 20.07
CA LEU A 60 -10.70 -9.78 19.00
C LEU A 60 -9.17 -9.68 19.13
N ARG A 61 -8.59 -10.02 20.29
CA ARG A 61 -7.13 -10.08 20.46
C ARG A 61 -6.48 -11.16 19.60
N ASP A 62 -7.19 -12.23 19.28
CA ASP A 62 -6.69 -13.31 18.41
C ASP A 62 -7.01 -13.08 16.92
N GLN A 63 -7.79 -12.05 16.60
CA GLN A 63 -8.17 -11.69 15.25
C GLN A 63 -7.31 -10.55 14.71
N ALA A 64 -7.06 -10.56 13.40
CA ALA A 64 -6.34 -9.48 12.76
C ALA A 64 -7.24 -8.24 12.65
N ILE A 65 -6.75 -7.11 13.18
CA ILE A 65 -7.40 -5.80 13.07
C ILE A 65 -7.36 -5.33 11.62
N ALA A 66 -6.20 -5.44 10.99
CA ALA A 66 -5.99 -5.17 9.58
C ALA A 66 -5.02 -6.19 8.98
N THR A 67 -5.19 -6.46 7.69
CA THR A 67 -4.23 -7.22 6.89
C THR A 67 -3.47 -6.24 6.02
N ILE A 68 -2.16 -6.26 6.17
CA ILE A 68 -1.27 -5.42 5.39
C ILE A 68 -0.52 -6.37 4.48
N LEU A 69 -0.70 -6.17 3.17
CA LEU A 69 0.16 -6.81 2.19
C LEU A 69 1.48 -6.06 2.25
N PRO A 70 2.55 -6.67 2.81
CA PRO A 70 3.86 -6.07 2.78
C PRO A 70 4.21 -5.89 1.32
N LEU A 71 4.61 -4.67 1.01
CA LEU A 71 5.25 -4.47 -0.25
C LEU A 71 6.65 -5.08 -0.10
N GLY A 72 6.93 -6.13 -0.86
CA GLY A 72 8.29 -6.58 -1.14
C GLY A 72 9.08 -5.47 -1.82
N THR A 73 10.08 -5.81 -2.64
CA THR A 73 10.80 -4.80 -3.42
C THR A 73 9.83 -4.16 -4.42
N VAL A 74 9.17 -3.09 -4.02
CA VAL A 74 8.46 -2.18 -4.91
C VAL A 74 9.47 -1.76 -5.95
N VAL A 75 9.11 -1.86 -7.22
CA VAL A 75 9.95 -1.32 -8.28
C VAL A 75 9.41 0.08 -8.57
N PRO A 76 10.02 1.14 -7.99
CA PRO A 76 9.61 2.50 -8.30
C PRO A 76 9.98 2.80 -9.74
N MET A 77 9.04 3.38 -10.46
CA MET A 77 9.21 3.86 -11.82
C MET A 77 9.30 5.38 -11.76
N LYS A 78 10.52 5.88 -11.91
CA LYS A 78 10.82 7.30 -11.87
C LYS A 78 10.85 7.86 -13.28
N ALA A 79 10.30 9.04 -13.44
CA ALA A 79 10.54 9.82 -14.65
C ALA A 79 11.92 10.48 -14.58
N MET A 80 12.46 10.82 -15.74
CA MET A 80 13.68 11.62 -15.82
C MET A 80 13.35 13.10 -15.61
N GLU A 81 14.27 13.84 -15.01
CA GLU A 81 14.16 15.28 -14.88
C GLU A 81 14.01 15.94 -16.27
N GLY A 82 13.08 16.88 -16.37
CA GLY A 82 12.78 17.59 -17.61
C GLY A 82 11.80 16.87 -18.53
N GLU A 83 11.41 15.62 -18.24
CA GLU A 83 10.35 14.96 -18.99
C GLU A 83 8.99 15.64 -18.75
N THR A 84 8.16 15.71 -19.78
CA THR A 84 6.79 16.20 -19.69
C THR A 84 5.83 15.02 -19.74
N PHE A 85 5.02 14.85 -18.71
CA PHE A 85 3.95 13.85 -18.72
C PHE A 85 2.95 14.15 -19.85
N GLN A 86 2.68 13.17 -20.70
CA GLN A 86 1.75 13.34 -21.82
C GLN A 86 0.43 12.62 -21.55
N GLN A 87 0.51 11.35 -21.21
CA GLN A 87 -0.66 10.48 -21.15
C GLN A 87 -0.47 9.34 -20.16
N LEU A 88 -1.52 9.08 -19.39
CA LEU A 88 -1.66 7.88 -18.56
C LEU A 88 -2.26 6.74 -19.40
N ASN A 89 -1.81 5.51 -19.19
CA ASN A 89 -2.59 4.34 -19.59
C ASN A 89 -3.81 4.24 -18.64
N PRO A 90 -5.06 4.23 -19.14
CA PRO A 90 -6.25 4.07 -18.31
C PRO A 90 -6.29 2.80 -17.45
N ARG A 91 -5.51 1.77 -17.81
CA ARG A 91 -5.37 0.53 -17.03
C ARG A 91 -4.33 0.62 -15.92
N ALA A 92 -3.46 1.62 -15.95
CA ALA A 92 -2.38 1.79 -14.97
C ALA A 92 -2.83 2.62 -13.76
N ILE A 93 -3.96 2.26 -13.15
CA ILE A 93 -4.50 2.92 -11.96
C ILE A 93 -4.20 2.11 -10.69
N GLY A 94 -4.17 2.78 -9.54
CA GLY A 94 -3.93 2.11 -8.26
C GLY A 94 -4.91 0.97 -8.00
N GLY A 95 -4.38 -0.23 -7.72
CA GLY A 95 -5.12 -1.46 -7.49
C GLY A 95 -5.24 -2.39 -8.71
N GLU A 96 -4.85 -1.95 -9.91
CA GLU A 96 -4.96 -2.77 -11.12
C GLU A 96 -3.72 -3.64 -11.36
N ALA A 97 -3.97 -4.81 -11.94
CA ALA A 97 -2.92 -5.73 -12.37
C ALA A 97 -2.32 -5.31 -13.72
N VAL A 98 -1.00 -5.41 -13.84
CA VAL A 98 -0.22 -5.07 -15.02
C VAL A 98 0.78 -6.17 -15.36
N GLU A 99 1.08 -6.30 -16.64
CA GLU A 99 2.08 -7.26 -17.14
C GLU A 99 3.43 -6.59 -17.36
N ALA A 100 4.52 -7.33 -17.18
CA ALA A 100 5.86 -6.88 -17.49
C ALA A 100 5.94 -6.43 -18.95
N GLY A 101 6.43 -5.21 -19.16
CA GLY A 101 6.52 -4.56 -20.47
C GLY A 101 5.28 -3.73 -20.86
N GLU A 102 4.17 -3.82 -20.12
CA GLU A 102 2.97 -3.00 -20.35
C GLU A 102 3.30 -1.52 -20.15
N VAL A 103 2.84 -0.67 -21.08
CA VAL A 103 3.06 0.79 -21.01
C VAL A 103 2.12 1.37 -19.96
N LEU A 104 2.67 1.99 -18.91
CA LEU A 104 1.88 2.62 -17.85
C LEU A 104 1.63 4.10 -18.09
N ALA A 105 2.62 4.80 -18.67
CA ALA A 105 2.47 6.18 -19.12
C ALA A 105 3.40 6.49 -20.29
N ILE A 106 3.07 7.58 -20.97
CA ILE A 106 3.90 8.19 -22.00
C ILE A 106 4.37 9.55 -21.48
N LEU A 107 5.68 9.76 -21.52
CA LEU A 107 6.31 11.03 -21.24
C LEU A 107 7.04 11.52 -22.50
N LYS A 108 7.16 12.83 -22.64
CA LYS A 108 7.94 13.48 -23.68
C LYS A 108 9.28 13.92 -23.10
N ARG A 109 10.37 13.51 -23.72
CA ARG A 109 11.73 13.91 -23.35
C ARG A 109 12.05 15.33 -23.80
N PRO A 110 13.02 16.00 -23.16
CA PRO A 110 13.49 17.32 -23.57
C PRO A 110 13.99 17.40 -25.03
N ASP A 111 14.51 16.30 -25.56
CA ASP A 111 14.99 16.17 -26.95
C ASP A 111 13.85 16.03 -27.98
N GLY A 112 12.59 15.98 -27.51
CA GLY A 112 11.39 15.81 -28.33
C GLY A 112 10.98 14.35 -28.54
N GLY A 113 11.77 13.38 -28.08
CA GLY A 113 11.44 11.95 -28.15
C GLY A 113 10.37 11.53 -27.14
N GLU A 114 9.76 10.36 -27.38
CA GLU A 114 8.83 9.75 -26.42
C GLU A 114 9.54 8.75 -25.52
N HIS A 115 9.21 8.78 -24.23
CA HIS A 115 9.58 7.79 -23.24
C HIS A 115 8.32 7.01 -22.84
N HIS A 116 8.27 5.74 -23.25
CA HIS A 116 7.22 4.83 -22.83
C HIS A 116 7.64 4.18 -21.52
N MET A 117 7.03 4.62 -20.44
CA MET A 117 7.31 4.11 -19.10
C MET A 117 6.59 2.77 -18.93
N ARG A 118 7.36 1.68 -18.91
CA ARG A 118 6.84 0.29 -18.92
C ARG A 118 6.96 -0.37 -17.56
N ALA A 119 5.97 -1.21 -17.22
CA ALA A 119 6.01 -2.04 -16.04
C ALA A 119 7.25 -2.97 -16.10
N PRO A 120 8.12 -2.97 -15.08
CA PRO A 120 9.33 -3.78 -15.09
C PRO A 120 9.07 -5.25 -14.75
N ILE A 121 7.93 -5.55 -14.12
CA ILE A 121 7.52 -6.86 -13.62
C ILE A 121 6.01 -7.04 -13.76
N ASP A 122 5.56 -8.29 -13.77
CA ASP A 122 4.15 -8.63 -13.58
C ASP A 122 3.75 -8.26 -12.16
N GLY A 123 2.63 -7.57 -11.99
CA GLY A 123 2.31 -7.04 -10.67
C GLY A 123 1.03 -6.23 -10.58
N MET A 124 0.92 -5.50 -9.48
CA MET A 124 -0.16 -4.57 -9.21
C MET A 124 0.41 -3.15 -9.09
N VAL A 125 -0.26 -2.17 -9.70
CA VAL A 125 0.06 -0.76 -9.51
C VAL A 125 -0.41 -0.37 -8.11
N ILE A 126 0.51 -0.06 -7.21
CA ILE A 126 0.22 0.23 -5.80
C ILE A 126 0.28 1.72 -5.48
N LYS A 127 0.88 2.51 -6.38
CA LYS A 127 1.00 3.95 -6.27
C LYS A 127 1.03 4.53 -7.68
N GLN A 128 0.24 5.57 -7.88
CA GLN A 128 0.31 6.48 -9.00
C GLN A 128 0.43 7.89 -8.41
N HIS A 129 1.30 8.73 -8.95
CA HIS A 129 1.40 10.10 -8.51
C HIS A 129 0.08 10.84 -8.84
N ALA A 130 -0.60 11.37 -7.82
CA ALA A 130 -1.98 11.88 -7.93
C ALA A 130 -2.11 13.13 -8.81
N ASP A 131 -1.05 13.94 -8.90
CA ASP A 131 -1.11 15.27 -9.53
C ASP A 131 -0.47 15.33 -10.95
N LEU A 132 -0.39 14.20 -11.65
CA LEU A 132 0.15 14.18 -13.02
C LEU A 132 -0.92 14.50 -14.05
N GLU A 133 -1.08 15.79 -14.34
CA GLU A 133 -1.82 16.26 -15.50
C GLU A 133 -0.94 16.25 -16.76
N SER A 134 -1.59 16.09 -17.93
CA SER A 134 -0.89 16.21 -19.21
C SER A 134 -0.26 17.60 -19.32
N GLY A 135 1.03 17.65 -19.67
CA GLY A 135 1.80 18.89 -19.69
C GLY A 135 2.62 19.16 -18.43
N THR A 136 2.44 18.38 -17.35
CA THR A 136 3.26 18.49 -16.14
C THR A 136 4.71 18.14 -16.46
N VAL A 137 5.63 19.06 -16.16
CA VAL A 137 7.08 18.85 -16.29
C VAL A 137 7.60 18.27 -14.99
N ILE A 138 8.32 17.15 -15.09
CA ILE A 138 9.00 16.52 -13.96
C ILE A 138 10.22 17.36 -13.60
N LYS A 139 10.19 17.94 -12.41
CA LYS A 139 11.27 18.81 -11.91
C LYS A 139 12.17 18.06 -10.92
N ALA A 140 13.40 18.53 -10.79
CA ALA A 140 14.36 17.98 -9.82
C ALA A 140 13.93 18.18 -8.35
N ASP A 141 13.15 19.24 -8.08
CA ASP A 141 12.67 19.63 -6.75
C ASP A 141 11.38 18.93 -6.34
N MET A 142 10.87 18.03 -7.17
CA MET A 142 9.72 17.20 -6.84
C MET A 142 10.12 16.22 -5.73
N GLU A 143 9.44 16.31 -4.58
CA GLU A 143 9.78 15.56 -3.36
C GLU A 143 9.78 14.03 -3.58
N ASP A 144 9.04 13.55 -4.59
CA ASP A 144 9.10 12.18 -5.09
C ASP A 144 8.93 12.12 -6.63
N PRO A 145 9.99 11.84 -7.42
CA PRO A 145 9.90 11.70 -8.87
C PRO A 145 9.31 10.35 -9.31
N THR A 146 8.82 9.54 -8.36
CA THR A 146 8.17 8.25 -8.64
C THR A 146 6.78 8.48 -9.20
N ILE A 147 6.58 8.09 -10.46
CA ILE A 147 5.33 8.21 -11.19
C ILE A 147 4.42 7.02 -10.92
N PHE A 148 5.00 5.81 -10.95
CA PHE A 148 4.33 4.58 -10.55
C PHE A 148 5.18 3.76 -9.61
N ALA A 149 4.53 2.89 -8.86
CA ALA A 149 5.20 1.82 -8.17
C ALA A 149 4.44 0.52 -8.44
N VAL A 150 5.15 -0.50 -8.92
CA VAL A 150 4.59 -1.82 -9.25
C VAL A 150 5.10 -2.83 -8.22
N HIS A 151 4.17 -3.63 -7.71
CA HIS A 151 4.45 -4.69 -6.75
C HIS A 151 4.21 -6.06 -7.39
N PRO A 152 5.09 -7.06 -7.20
CA PRO A 152 4.86 -8.40 -7.73
C PRO A 152 3.53 -8.99 -7.23
N ALA A 153 2.79 -9.66 -8.11
CA ALA A 153 1.48 -10.24 -7.77
C ALA A 153 1.55 -11.41 -6.75
N MET A 154 2.73 -11.77 -6.26
CA MET A 154 2.92 -12.77 -5.20
C MET A 154 3.67 -12.14 -4.01
N GLY A 155 3.04 -12.12 -2.83
CA GLY A 155 3.67 -11.59 -1.62
C GLY A 155 2.95 -11.98 -0.33
N GLU A 156 3.73 -12.33 0.68
CA GLU A 156 3.36 -12.90 1.98
C GLU A 156 2.30 -12.09 2.76
N VAL A 157 1.44 -12.77 3.52
CA VAL A 157 0.42 -12.13 4.37
C VAL A 157 0.92 -12.12 5.81
N HIS A 158 1.03 -10.93 6.40
CA HIS A 158 1.36 -10.75 7.81
C HIS A 158 0.07 -10.49 8.60
N LEU A 159 -0.25 -11.41 9.51
CA LEU A 159 -1.39 -11.27 10.43
C LEU A 159 -0.88 -10.71 11.77
N LEU A 160 -1.37 -9.53 12.15
CA LEU A 160 -1.13 -8.93 13.46
C LEU A 160 -2.18 -9.44 14.45
N ARG A 161 -1.76 -10.22 15.45
CA ARG A 161 -2.60 -10.57 16.60
C ARG A 161 -2.30 -9.62 17.77
N GLY A 162 -3.33 -9.28 18.54
CA GLY A 162 -3.43 -8.20 19.53
C GLY A 162 -2.45 -8.19 20.71
N ASN A 163 -1.41 -9.04 20.70
CA ASN A 163 -0.28 -9.02 21.63
C ASN A 163 1.08 -8.87 20.93
N ALA A 164 1.13 -8.33 19.70
CA ALA A 164 2.36 -8.17 18.91
C ALA A 164 3.08 -9.49 18.57
N ILE A 165 2.35 -10.61 18.48
CA ILE A 165 2.89 -11.89 17.98
C ILE A 165 2.58 -11.99 16.48
N PHE A 166 3.64 -12.04 15.68
CA PHE A 166 3.60 -12.15 14.24
C PHE A 166 3.47 -13.62 13.83
N SER A 167 2.57 -13.92 12.90
CA SER A 167 2.59 -15.20 12.17
C SER A 167 2.78 -14.90 10.69
N LYS A 168 3.83 -15.49 10.12
CA LYS A 168 4.25 -15.31 8.73
C LYS A 168 3.56 -16.36 7.86
N PHE A 169 2.83 -15.94 6.83
CA PHE A 169 2.20 -16.85 5.88
C PHE A 169 2.67 -16.54 4.46
N THR A 170 3.15 -17.56 3.75
CA THR A 170 3.38 -17.47 2.32
C THR A 170 2.11 -17.97 1.62
N VAL A 171 1.51 -17.12 0.78
CA VAL A 171 0.40 -17.53 -0.07
C VAL A 171 0.98 -17.91 -1.43
N GLN A 172 1.01 -19.20 -1.72
CA GLN A 172 1.19 -19.71 -3.08
C GLN A 172 -0.19 -20.10 -3.61
N THR A 173 -0.58 -19.49 -4.75
CA THR A 173 -1.68 -19.99 -5.60
C THR A 173 -3.00 -20.25 -4.86
N GLY A 174 -3.46 -19.31 -4.03
CA GLY A 174 -4.78 -19.39 -3.39
C GLY A 174 -4.90 -20.36 -2.21
N GLN A 175 -3.79 -20.90 -1.70
CA GLN A 175 -3.76 -21.61 -0.42
C GLN A 175 -2.79 -20.91 0.54
N ALA A 176 -3.28 -20.60 1.75
CA ALA A 176 -2.46 -20.09 2.83
C ALA A 176 -1.71 -21.26 3.47
N VAL A 177 -0.38 -21.27 3.39
CA VAL A 177 0.46 -22.25 4.09
C VAL A 177 1.07 -21.56 5.32
N GLN A 178 0.78 -22.11 6.50
CA GLN A 178 1.40 -21.70 7.76
C GLN A 178 2.84 -22.20 7.78
N MET A 179 3.81 -21.32 7.98
CA MET A 179 5.16 -21.73 8.36
C MET A 179 5.28 -21.66 9.88
N GLU A 180 5.68 -22.78 10.49
CA GLU A 180 6.05 -22.88 11.91
C GLU A 180 7.34 -22.11 12.22
#